data_AF-A0A1H3N0V9-F1
#
_entry.id   AF-A0A1H3N0V9-F1
#
_cell.length_a   1.000
_cell.length_b   1.000
_cell.length_c   1.000
_cell.angle_alpha   90.00
_cell.angle_beta   90.00
_cell.angle_gamma   90.00
#
_symmetry.space_group_name_H-M   'P 1'
#
loop_
_entity.id
_entity.type
_entity.pdbx_description
1 polymer ?
#
loop_
_entity_poly.entity_id
_entity_poly.type
_entity_poly.pdbx_seq_one_letter_code
_entity_poly.pdbx_strand_id
1 'polypeptide(L)'
;MSVLSFPQRGPWGNAKWRGNCSGYVYKTIFEQLRPAVFVDPMCGSGTSIEVARELSIEAYGLDLHSGHNVLRDSILDAVGKHADLCLSHPPYGDMVIYSGEVWGSPHPDDLSRCTSEADFHEKLHIALLNQRDATKPGGYYGTIVGDKRKNGAYVSYQAEAIARMPSQELAAVLIKQQHNVMSDTRTYRGMRLPRLTHEYILLWRRPEVITSFLSDLASMAKQQAARLTSTWKALVRTVLVSLGGKATLSEIYAVVAKNAPERLSANPHWQAKVRQTLNQNQTCFAPLARGVWSLAS
;
A
#
# COMPACT_ATOMS: atom_id res chain seq x y z
N MET A 1 15.18 -4.43 -15.59
CA MET A 1 15.96 -4.06 -14.39
C MET A 1 14.97 -3.64 -13.31
N SER A 2 15.05 -4.19 -12.08
CA SER A 2 14.09 -3.89 -11.00
C SER A 2 14.49 -2.74 -10.08
N VAL A 3 15.70 -2.19 -10.25
CA VAL A 3 16.20 -1.02 -9.53
C VAL A 3 16.48 0.09 -10.54
N LEU A 4 15.78 1.21 -10.40
CA LEU A 4 15.86 2.38 -11.27
C LEU A 4 16.64 3.49 -10.55
N SER A 5 17.77 3.90 -11.12
CA SER A 5 18.65 4.90 -10.51
C SER A 5 19.10 5.90 -11.58
N PHE A 6 18.55 7.12 -11.49
CA PHE A 6 18.81 8.19 -12.44
C PHE A 6 19.20 9.46 -11.69
N PRO A 7 20.50 9.82 -11.65
CA PRO A 7 20.97 11.05 -11.00
C PRO A 7 20.39 12.31 -11.63
N GLN A 8 20.12 12.27 -12.94
CA GLN A 8 19.48 13.36 -13.68
C GLN A 8 17.97 13.17 -13.73
N ARG A 9 17.21 14.28 -13.61
CA ARG A 9 15.73 14.25 -13.68
C ARG A 9 15.17 14.26 -15.11
N GLY A 10 15.97 14.71 -16.08
CA GLY A 10 15.55 14.98 -17.46
C GLY A 10 14.83 16.33 -17.64
N PRO A 11 14.45 16.68 -18.87
CA PRO A 11 13.86 17.98 -19.19
C PRO A 11 12.38 18.12 -18.80
N TRP A 12 11.69 17.01 -18.50
CA TRP A 12 10.24 16.97 -18.36
C TRP A 12 9.71 17.58 -17.06
N GLY A 13 8.55 18.22 -17.11
CA GLY A 13 7.82 18.80 -15.99
C GLY A 13 8.57 19.91 -15.26
N ASN A 14 7.94 20.50 -14.24
CA ASN A 14 8.53 21.62 -13.51
C ASN A 14 9.46 21.14 -12.39
N ALA A 15 10.76 21.42 -12.50
CA ALA A 15 11.75 21.08 -11.47
C ALA A 15 11.51 21.75 -10.11
N LYS A 16 10.75 22.86 -10.06
CA LYS A 16 10.36 23.53 -8.82
C LYS A 16 9.18 22.85 -8.12
N TRP A 17 8.46 21.96 -8.80
CA TRP A 17 7.40 21.17 -8.18
C TRP A 17 7.99 20.20 -7.17
N ARG A 18 7.63 20.36 -5.89
CA ARG A 18 8.17 19.51 -4.83
C ARG A 18 7.73 18.06 -5.02
N GLY A 19 8.61 17.13 -4.64
CA GLY A 19 8.34 15.70 -4.73
C GLY A 19 8.36 15.13 -6.15
N ASN A 20 8.80 15.90 -7.16
CA ASN A 20 8.80 15.45 -8.54
C ASN A 20 9.62 14.16 -8.78
N CYS A 21 9.07 13.22 -9.55
CA CYS A 21 9.76 12.03 -10.04
C CYS A 21 10.66 12.34 -11.25
N SER A 22 11.74 11.58 -11.44
CA SER A 22 12.58 11.69 -12.65
C SER A 22 11.81 11.15 -13.85
N GLY A 23 11.79 11.90 -14.97
CA GLY A 23 11.09 11.45 -16.18
C GLY A 23 11.67 10.16 -16.76
N TYR A 24 12.94 9.86 -16.49
CA TYR A 24 13.56 8.59 -16.89
C TYR A 24 12.90 7.36 -16.22
N VAL A 25 12.33 7.51 -15.03
CA VAL A 25 11.58 6.44 -14.37
C VAL A 25 10.34 6.09 -15.19
N TYR A 26 9.55 7.11 -15.57
CA TYR A 26 8.38 6.92 -16.43
C TYR A 26 8.78 6.37 -17.80
N LYS A 27 9.85 6.92 -18.40
CA LYS A 27 10.37 6.47 -19.70
C LYS A 27 10.71 4.98 -19.68
N THR A 28 11.44 4.51 -18.66
CA THR A 28 11.77 3.08 -18.52
C THR A 28 10.53 2.20 -18.37
N ILE A 29 9.52 2.65 -17.60
CA ILE A 29 8.26 1.91 -17.45
C ILE A 29 7.50 1.86 -18.78
N PHE A 30 7.40 2.99 -19.48
CA PHE A 30 6.70 3.09 -20.76
C PHE A 30 7.38 2.29 -21.87
N GLU A 31 8.71 2.30 -21.95
CA GLU A 31 9.46 1.48 -22.90
C GLU A 31 9.28 -0.02 -22.63
N GLN A 32 9.14 -0.42 -21.36
CA GLN A 32 8.95 -1.81 -20.97
C GLN A 32 7.51 -2.31 -21.20
N LEU A 33 6.52 -1.51 -20.79
CA LEU A 33 5.10 -1.89 -20.83
C LEU A 33 4.41 -1.52 -22.14
N ARG A 34 4.94 -0.53 -22.87
CA ARG A 34 4.42 0.01 -24.13
C ARG A 34 2.90 0.24 -24.11
N PRO A 35 2.38 1.01 -23.13
CA PRO A 35 0.95 1.30 -23.06
C PRO A 35 0.52 2.13 -24.28
N ALA A 36 -0.65 1.83 -24.84
CA ALA A 36 -1.26 2.71 -25.83
C ALA A 36 -1.91 3.93 -25.16
N VAL A 37 -2.59 3.70 -24.02
CA VAL A 37 -3.22 4.73 -23.19
C VAL A 37 -2.63 4.74 -21.78
N PHE A 38 -2.14 5.89 -21.35
CA PHE A 38 -1.60 6.16 -20.03
C PHE A 38 -2.46 7.16 -19.25
N VAL A 39 -2.64 6.93 -17.95
CA VAL A 39 -3.31 7.87 -17.04
C VAL A 39 -2.47 8.08 -15.79
N ASP A 40 -2.23 9.35 -15.44
CA ASP A 40 -1.69 9.76 -14.15
C ASP A 40 -2.75 10.56 -13.39
N PRO A 41 -3.38 10.00 -12.33
CA PRO A 41 -4.47 10.67 -11.64
C PRO A 41 -3.99 11.73 -10.62
N MET A 42 -2.68 11.88 -10.44
CA MET A 42 -2.05 12.82 -9.51
C MET A 42 -0.78 13.40 -10.17
N CYS A 43 -0.95 13.98 -11.36
CA CYS A 43 0.15 14.27 -12.26
C CYS A 43 1.09 15.39 -11.79
N GLY A 44 0.67 16.19 -10.80
CA GLY A 44 1.43 17.34 -10.30
C GLY A 44 1.79 18.29 -11.44
N SER A 45 3.09 18.48 -11.68
CA SER A 45 3.58 19.31 -12.78
C SER A 45 3.57 18.66 -14.17
N GLY A 46 3.09 17.42 -14.32
CA GLY A 46 2.89 16.77 -15.61
C GLY A 46 4.11 16.02 -16.17
N THR A 47 5.13 15.72 -15.36
CA THR A 47 6.35 15.01 -15.81
C THR A 47 6.05 13.71 -16.55
N SER A 48 5.15 12.89 -16.03
CA SER A 48 4.74 11.62 -16.64
C SER A 48 4.05 11.84 -18.00
N ILE A 49 3.24 12.88 -18.11
CA ILE A 49 2.49 13.26 -19.32
C ILE A 49 3.43 13.75 -20.42
N GLU A 50 4.42 14.57 -20.09
CA GLU A 50 5.40 15.04 -21.07
C GLU A 50 6.27 13.89 -21.60
N VAL A 51 6.67 12.94 -20.74
CA VAL A 51 7.39 11.73 -21.17
C VAL A 51 6.51 10.87 -22.08
N ALA A 52 5.24 10.68 -21.74
CA ALA A 52 4.31 9.90 -22.57
C ALA A 52 4.13 10.54 -23.95
N ARG A 53 4.00 11.87 -24.00
CA ARG A 53 3.92 12.62 -25.27
C ARG A 53 5.17 12.45 -26.13
N GLU A 54 6.37 12.50 -25.54
CA GLU A 54 7.63 12.24 -26.26
C GLU A 54 7.65 10.85 -26.91
N LEU A 55 7.08 9.85 -26.22
CA LEU A 55 6.99 8.47 -26.71
C LEU A 55 5.75 8.21 -27.59
N SER A 56 4.99 9.25 -27.95
CA SER A 56 3.75 9.14 -28.74
C SER A 56 2.68 8.23 -28.11
N ILE A 57 2.60 8.23 -26.78
CA ILE A 57 1.58 7.53 -25.98
C ILE A 57 0.41 8.48 -25.73
N GLU A 58 -0.82 8.01 -25.91
CA GLU A 58 -2.02 8.77 -25.54
C GLU A 58 -2.08 8.89 -24.02
N ALA A 59 -2.06 10.10 -23.47
CA ALA A 59 -1.88 10.32 -22.04
C ALA A 59 -2.85 11.34 -21.45
N TYR A 60 -3.37 11.02 -20.25
CA TYR A 60 -4.27 11.87 -19.49
C TYR A 60 -3.68 12.15 -18.11
N GLY A 61 -3.47 13.43 -17.80
CA GLY A 61 -3.06 13.89 -16.48
C GLY A 61 -4.24 14.49 -15.75
N LEU A 62 -4.62 13.91 -14.61
CA LEU A 62 -5.61 14.44 -13.70
C LEU A 62 -4.90 14.89 -12.42
N ASP A 63 -5.51 15.81 -11.70
CA ASP A 63 -5.03 16.23 -10.40
C ASP A 63 -6.13 16.95 -9.62
N LEU A 64 -6.04 16.90 -8.29
CA LEU A 64 -6.90 17.66 -7.40
C LEU A 64 -6.74 19.16 -7.63
N HIS A 65 -5.53 19.65 -7.90
CA HIS A 65 -5.30 21.08 -8.19
C HIS A 65 -5.88 21.52 -9.53
N SER A 66 -6.16 20.57 -10.43
CA SER A 66 -6.82 20.77 -11.72
C SER A 66 -8.31 20.44 -11.71
N GLY A 67 -8.89 20.17 -10.53
CA GLY A 67 -10.32 19.96 -10.34
C GLY A 67 -10.81 18.51 -10.43
N HIS A 68 -9.91 17.52 -10.54
CA HIS A 68 -10.29 16.10 -10.47
C HIS A 68 -9.86 15.49 -9.13
N ASN A 69 -10.83 15.09 -8.33
CA ASN A 69 -10.59 14.49 -7.03
C ASN A 69 -10.63 12.97 -7.13
N VAL A 70 -9.47 12.32 -7.15
CA VAL A 70 -9.34 10.85 -7.26
C VAL A 70 -10.07 10.06 -6.15
N LEU A 71 -10.43 10.70 -5.03
CA LEU A 71 -11.18 10.07 -3.94
C LEU A 71 -12.71 10.15 -4.11
N ARG A 72 -13.20 10.98 -5.04
CA ARG A 72 -14.63 11.25 -5.26
C ARG A 72 -15.09 11.06 -6.69
N ASP A 73 -14.21 11.36 -7.65
CA ASP A 73 -14.51 11.37 -9.07
C ASP A 73 -13.94 10.11 -9.73
N SER A 74 -14.70 9.51 -10.65
CA SER A 74 -14.25 8.35 -11.42
C SER A 74 -13.16 8.75 -12.42
N ILE A 75 -11.99 8.10 -12.34
CA ILE A 75 -10.93 8.28 -13.35
C ILE A 75 -11.45 7.82 -14.71
N LEU A 76 -12.18 6.71 -14.76
CA LEU A 76 -12.72 6.15 -15.99
C LEU A 76 -13.67 7.12 -16.69
N ASP A 77 -14.56 7.77 -15.94
CA ASP A 77 -15.53 8.72 -16.51
C ASP A 77 -14.84 10.01 -16.97
N ALA A 78 -13.85 10.50 -16.22
CA ALA A 78 -13.08 11.68 -16.59
C ALA A 78 -12.26 11.47 -17.88
N VAL A 79 -11.74 10.26 -18.09
CA VAL A 79 -10.93 9.89 -19.27
C VAL A 79 -11.81 9.42 -20.44
N GLY A 80 -12.97 8.84 -20.16
CA GLY A 80 -13.92 8.30 -21.15
C GLY A 80 -13.50 6.96 -21.76
N LYS A 81 -12.40 6.35 -21.31
CA LYS A 81 -11.90 5.05 -21.77
C LYS A 81 -10.96 4.42 -20.74
N HIS A 82 -10.79 3.10 -20.85
CA HIS A 82 -9.86 2.38 -19.98
C HIS A 82 -8.40 2.59 -20.42
N ALA A 83 -7.50 2.67 -19.44
CA ALA A 83 -6.06 2.81 -19.65
C ALA A 83 -5.35 1.45 -19.77
N ASP A 84 -4.24 1.40 -20.52
CA ASP A 84 -3.27 0.29 -20.46
C ASP A 84 -2.44 0.35 -19.18
N LEU A 85 -2.11 1.58 -18.74
CA LEU A 85 -1.34 1.86 -17.54
C LEU A 85 -1.95 3.05 -16.79
N CYS A 86 -2.32 2.85 -15.52
CA CYS A 86 -2.73 3.93 -14.61
C CYS A 86 -1.78 4.00 -13.41
N LEU A 87 -0.87 4.98 -13.39
CA LEU A 87 0.20 5.08 -12.39
C LEU A 87 0.21 6.45 -11.74
N SER A 88 0.10 6.48 -10.41
CA SER A 88 0.15 7.71 -9.63
C SER A 88 1.47 7.91 -8.90
N HIS A 89 1.77 9.16 -8.57
CA HIS A 89 2.81 9.54 -7.61
C HIS A 89 2.19 10.44 -6.52
N PRO A 90 1.44 9.87 -5.56
CA PRO A 90 0.68 10.66 -4.59
C PRO A 90 1.58 11.47 -3.65
N PRO A 91 1.06 12.58 -3.08
CA PRO A 91 1.65 13.16 -1.88
C PRO A 91 1.61 12.15 -0.72
N TYR A 92 2.72 11.88 -0.04
CA TYR A 92 2.74 10.92 1.07
C TYR A 92 2.67 11.61 2.44
N GLY A 93 1.46 11.76 2.95
CA GLY A 93 1.21 12.36 4.26
C GLY A 93 1.85 13.75 4.40
N ASP A 94 2.21 14.13 5.62
CA ASP A 94 2.70 15.47 5.97
C ASP A 94 4.16 15.76 5.58
N MET A 95 4.79 14.97 4.69
CA MET A 95 6.19 15.17 4.29
C MET A 95 6.36 16.45 3.45
N VAL A 96 5.40 16.69 2.56
CA VAL A 96 5.25 17.91 1.76
C VAL A 96 3.77 18.22 1.72
N ILE A 97 3.36 19.37 2.25
CA ILE A 97 1.98 19.84 2.17
C ILE A 97 1.80 20.57 0.82
N TYR A 98 0.77 20.19 0.05
CA TYR A 98 0.52 20.73 -1.29
C TYR A 98 -0.62 21.76 -1.32
N SER A 99 -1.86 21.36 -1.07
CA SER A 99 -2.99 22.30 -1.03
C SER A 99 -2.77 23.35 0.07
N GLY A 100 -3.01 24.62 -0.24
CA GLY A 100 -2.77 25.76 0.67
C GLY A 100 -1.32 26.22 0.79
N GLU A 101 -0.33 25.46 0.29
CA GLU A 101 1.11 25.81 0.38
C GLU A 101 1.80 25.89 -0.98
N VAL A 102 1.48 24.95 -1.87
CA VAL A 102 1.96 24.86 -3.26
C VAL A 102 0.91 25.38 -4.24
N TRP A 103 -0.37 25.12 -3.96
CA TRP A 103 -1.49 25.55 -4.80
C TRP A 103 -2.76 25.80 -3.98
N GLY A 104 -3.61 26.72 -4.45
CA GLY A 104 -4.97 26.94 -3.94
C GLY A 104 -5.09 27.13 -2.43
N SER A 105 -6.20 26.64 -1.87
CA SER A 105 -6.49 26.63 -0.43
C SER A 105 -6.39 25.21 0.13
N PRO A 106 -6.21 25.02 1.45
CA PRO A 106 -6.20 23.70 2.07
C PRO A 106 -7.42 22.86 1.66
N HIS A 107 -7.18 21.62 1.21
CA HIS A 107 -8.24 20.70 0.78
C HIS A 107 -8.23 19.43 1.64
N PRO A 108 -9.38 18.96 2.19
CA PRO A 108 -9.44 17.81 3.09
C PRO A 108 -9.08 16.47 2.43
N ASP A 109 -9.24 16.39 1.12
CA ASP A 109 -8.97 15.18 0.32
C ASP A 109 -7.55 15.17 -0.26
N ASP A 110 -6.74 16.19 0.03
CA ASP A 110 -5.32 16.16 -0.30
C ASP A 110 -4.61 15.12 0.56
N LEU A 111 -3.98 14.12 -0.07
CA LEU A 111 -3.24 13.06 0.62
C LEU A 111 -2.04 13.59 1.44
N SER A 112 -1.62 14.83 1.23
CA SER A 112 -0.62 15.49 2.09
C SER A 112 -1.17 16.07 3.39
N ARG A 113 -2.49 16.21 3.51
CA ARG A 113 -3.19 16.75 4.68
C ARG A 113 -3.88 15.67 5.50
N CYS A 114 -3.43 14.42 5.40
CA CYS A 114 -3.96 13.33 6.20
C CYS A 114 -3.74 13.56 7.71
N THR A 115 -4.77 13.29 8.48
CA THR A 115 -4.82 13.49 9.93
C THR A 115 -4.07 12.41 10.71
N SER A 116 -3.85 11.26 10.08
CA SER A 116 -3.11 10.12 10.64
C SER A 116 -2.54 9.23 9.52
N GLU A 117 -1.67 8.29 9.88
CA GLU A 117 -1.19 7.27 8.95
C GLU A 117 -2.34 6.37 8.45
N ALA A 118 -3.33 6.10 9.31
CA ALA A 118 -4.52 5.34 8.93
C ALA A 118 -5.37 6.07 7.87
N ASP A 119 -5.60 7.38 8.05
CA ASP A 119 -6.30 8.24 7.09
C ASP A 119 -5.57 8.23 5.72
N PHE A 120 -4.24 8.31 5.72
CA PHE A 120 -3.46 8.19 4.49
C PHE A 120 -3.66 6.82 3.80
N HIS A 121 -3.61 5.72 4.56
CA HIS A 121 -3.80 4.38 4.00
C HIS A 121 -5.20 4.14 3.45
N GLU A 122 -6.22 4.71 4.07
CA GLU A 122 -7.60 4.63 3.59
C GLU A 122 -7.77 5.41 2.29
N LYS A 123 -7.29 6.65 2.23
CA LYS A 123 -7.33 7.48 1.02
C LYS A 123 -6.54 6.86 -0.13
N LEU A 124 -5.33 6.36 0.14
CA LEU A 124 -4.52 5.67 -0.87
C LEU A 124 -5.22 4.41 -1.40
N HIS A 125 -5.90 3.66 -0.54
CA HIS A 125 -6.65 2.46 -0.95
C HIS A 125 -7.81 2.83 -1.88
N ILE A 126 -8.57 3.90 -1.57
CA ILE A 126 -9.64 4.41 -2.43
C ILE A 126 -9.08 4.81 -3.80
N ALA A 127 -7.98 5.57 -3.82
CA ALA A 127 -7.33 5.99 -5.06
C ALA A 127 -6.86 4.78 -5.90
N LEU A 128 -6.25 3.77 -5.28
CA LEU A 128 -5.80 2.56 -5.97
C LEU A 128 -6.97 1.73 -6.53
N LEU A 129 -8.11 1.67 -5.85
CA LEU A 129 -9.32 1.02 -6.36
C LEU A 129 -9.92 1.77 -7.55
N ASN A 130 -9.93 3.10 -7.52
CA ASN A 130 -10.36 3.93 -8.64
C ASN A 130 -9.43 3.73 -9.87
N GLN A 131 -8.11 3.72 -9.64
CA GLN A 131 -7.13 3.41 -10.68
C GLN A 131 -7.32 2.00 -11.26
N ARG A 132 -7.58 1.00 -10.41
CA ARG A 132 -7.85 -0.37 -10.84
C ARG A 132 -9.07 -0.45 -11.74
N ASP A 133 -10.14 0.27 -11.41
CA ASP A 133 -11.36 0.30 -12.21
C ASP A 133 -11.13 0.94 -13.59
N ALA A 134 -10.38 2.04 -13.63
CA ALA A 134 -10.01 2.73 -14.87
C ALA A 134 -9.01 1.98 -15.76
N THR A 135 -8.31 0.96 -15.25
CA THR A 135 -7.35 0.16 -16.02
C THR A 135 -8.04 -0.99 -16.74
N LYS A 136 -7.76 -1.23 -18.03
CA LYS A 136 -8.39 -2.33 -18.77
C LYS A 136 -7.97 -3.72 -18.26
N PRO A 137 -8.75 -4.79 -18.55
CA PRO A 137 -8.32 -6.16 -18.27
C PRO A 137 -6.96 -6.47 -18.90
N GLY A 138 -6.07 -7.10 -18.13
CA GLY A 138 -4.69 -7.37 -18.52
C GLY A 138 -3.74 -6.16 -18.48
N GLY A 139 -4.25 -4.94 -18.30
CA GLY A 139 -3.48 -3.71 -18.10
C GLY A 139 -2.92 -3.59 -16.68
N TYR A 140 -2.14 -2.54 -16.44
CA TYR A 140 -1.45 -2.30 -15.17
C TYR A 140 -1.99 -1.06 -14.46
N TYR A 141 -2.07 -1.13 -13.14
CA TYR A 141 -2.30 0.02 -12.28
C TYR A 141 -1.29 0.02 -11.15
N GLY A 142 -1.00 1.19 -10.57
CA GLY A 142 0.02 1.26 -9.55
C GLY A 142 0.25 2.61 -8.91
N THR A 143 1.16 2.64 -7.96
CA THR A 143 1.59 3.87 -7.30
C THR A 143 3.09 3.84 -7.10
N ILE A 144 3.73 4.99 -7.26
CA ILE A 144 5.06 5.26 -6.73
C ILE A 144 4.87 5.67 -5.28
N VAL A 145 5.51 5.02 -4.30
CA VAL A 145 5.36 5.32 -2.86
C VAL A 145 6.67 5.20 -2.09
N GLY A 146 6.97 6.16 -1.21
CA GLY A 146 8.09 6.07 -0.27
C GLY A 146 7.63 5.65 1.13
N ASP A 147 8.49 4.97 1.88
CA ASP A 147 8.24 4.73 3.31
C ASP A 147 8.61 5.95 4.14
N LYS A 148 8.02 6.07 5.34
CA LYS A 148 8.21 7.23 6.22
C LYS A 148 8.94 6.83 7.49
N ARG A 149 9.91 7.64 7.90
CA ARG A 149 10.51 7.58 9.23
C ARG A 149 10.43 8.94 9.92
N LYS A 150 9.71 9.01 11.04
CA LYS A 150 9.52 10.25 11.82
C LYS A 150 9.50 9.91 13.30
N ASN A 151 10.20 10.69 14.12
CA ASN A 151 10.25 10.53 15.58
C ASN A 151 10.60 9.10 16.05
N GLY A 152 11.53 8.43 15.36
CA GLY A 152 11.95 7.06 15.68
C GLY A 152 10.98 5.96 15.21
N ALA A 153 9.77 6.30 14.77
CA ALA A 153 8.82 5.37 14.19
C ALA A 153 9.05 5.21 12.68
N TYR A 154 8.92 3.98 12.19
CA TYR A 154 8.94 3.64 10.76
C TYR A 154 7.55 3.19 10.33
N VAL A 155 7.04 3.76 9.25
CA VAL A 155 5.76 3.39 8.66
C VAL A 155 6.04 2.93 7.24
N SER A 156 5.73 1.66 6.95
CA SER A 156 5.91 1.09 5.62
C SER A 156 4.63 1.28 4.81
N TYR A 157 4.60 2.33 4.00
CA TYR A 157 3.47 2.63 3.14
C TYR A 157 3.31 1.60 2.04
N GLN A 158 4.43 1.08 1.52
CA GLN A 158 4.36 0.03 0.51
C GLN A 158 3.74 -1.28 1.05
N ALA A 159 4.04 -1.66 2.30
CA ALA A 159 3.55 -2.89 2.88
C ALA A 159 2.04 -2.82 3.10
N GLU A 160 1.54 -1.67 3.56
CA GLU A 160 0.10 -1.43 3.71
C GLU A 160 -0.62 -1.43 2.36
N ALA A 161 -0.06 -0.80 1.32
CA ALA A 161 -0.64 -0.83 -0.02
C ALA A 161 -0.72 -2.27 -0.58
N ILE A 162 0.37 -3.04 -0.48
CA ILE A 162 0.41 -4.46 -0.90
C ILE A 162 -0.60 -5.30 -0.09
N ALA A 163 -0.74 -5.05 1.21
CA ALA A 163 -1.67 -5.78 2.05
C ALA A 163 -3.14 -5.45 1.73
N ARG A 164 -3.44 -4.23 1.29
CA ARG A 164 -4.82 -3.78 1.01
C ARG A 164 -5.30 -4.18 -0.38
N MET A 165 -4.40 -4.25 -1.35
CA MET A 165 -4.72 -4.67 -2.73
C MET A 165 -4.70 -6.19 -2.93
N PRO A 166 -5.27 -6.73 -4.03
CA PRO A 166 -5.37 -8.17 -4.24
C PRO A 166 -3.97 -8.77 -4.44
N SER A 167 -3.60 -9.74 -3.60
CA SER A 167 -2.26 -10.34 -3.66
C SER A 167 -1.96 -11.06 -4.98
N GLN A 168 -2.99 -11.58 -5.65
CA GLN A 168 -2.86 -12.28 -6.93
C GLN A 168 -2.62 -11.32 -8.11
N GLU A 169 -2.92 -10.04 -7.94
CA GLU A 169 -2.72 -9.03 -8.98
C GLU A 169 -1.33 -8.38 -8.89
N LEU A 170 -0.62 -8.52 -7.76
CA LEU A 170 0.70 -7.90 -7.57
C LEU A 170 1.67 -8.45 -8.63
N ALA A 171 2.08 -7.58 -9.55
CA ALA A 171 2.85 -7.95 -10.72
C ALA A 171 4.34 -7.59 -10.58
N ALA A 172 4.63 -6.43 -9.96
CA ALA A 172 6.00 -6.01 -9.72
C ALA A 172 6.13 -5.06 -8.52
N VAL A 173 7.28 -5.14 -7.86
CA VAL A 173 7.78 -4.14 -6.92
C VAL A 173 9.14 -3.71 -7.43
N LEU A 174 9.23 -2.48 -7.95
CA LEU A 174 10.48 -1.89 -8.41
C LEU A 174 11.01 -0.92 -7.34
N ILE A 175 12.33 -0.76 -7.29
CA ILE A 175 12.99 0.18 -6.41
C ILE A 175 13.42 1.39 -7.22
N LYS A 176 12.95 2.58 -6.85
CA LYS A 176 13.41 3.86 -7.41
C LYS A 176 14.40 4.48 -6.43
N GLN A 177 15.67 4.51 -6.77
CA GLN A 177 16.67 5.22 -5.97
C GLN A 177 16.39 6.73 -6.03
N GLN A 178 16.39 7.36 -4.87
CA GLN A 178 16.24 8.81 -4.73
C GLN A 178 17.61 9.48 -4.91
N HIS A 179 17.60 10.60 -5.65
CA HIS A 179 18.75 11.47 -5.87
C HIS A 179 18.30 12.91 -5.62
N ASN A 180 19.20 13.76 -5.12
CA ASN A 180 18.96 15.20 -4.93
C ASN A 180 17.76 15.52 -4.01
N VAL A 181 17.59 14.78 -2.91
CA VAL A 181 16.48 15.03 -1.99
C VAL A 181 16.85 16.11 -0.97
N MET A 182 15.90 16.97 -0.60
CA MET A 182 16.17 18.07 0.34
C MET A 182 16.70 17.59 1.69
N SER A 183 16.36 16.37 2.10
CA SER A 183 16.87 15.73 3.31
C SER A 183 18.36 15.42 3.28
N ASP A 184 19.00 15.40 2.10
CA ASP A 184 20.44 15.14 1.97
C ASP A 184 21.27 16.22 2.68
N THR A 185 20.76 17.46 2.69
CA THR A 185 21.39 18.61 3.36
C THR A 185 21.33 18.54 4.90
N ARG A 186 20.51 17.65 5.47
CA ARG A 186 20.33 17.54 6.93
C ARG A 186 21.30 16.51 7.50
N THR A 187 22.19 16.94 8.39
CA THR A 187 23.04 16.04 9.19
C THR A 187 22.31 15.67 10.47
N TYR A 188 21.67 14.49 10.48
CA TYR A 188 21.06 13.93 11.67
C TYR A 188 22.16 13.41 12.62
N ARG A 189 22.47 14.17 13.68
CA ARG A 189 23.44 13.77 14.72
C ARG A 189 22.93 12.52 15.42
N GLY A 190 23.75 11.46 15.50
CA GLY A 190 23.37 10.22 16.22
C GLY A 190 22.43 9.27 15.47
N MET A 191 22.38 9.30 14.13
CA MET A 191 21.66 8.26 13.39
C MET A 191 22.22 6.86 13.70
N ARG A 192 21.36 5.99 14.22
CA ARG A 192 21.69 4.57 14.45
C ARG A 192 21.32 3.66 13.27
N LEU A 193 20.39 4.10 12.41
CA LEU A 193 19.86 3.32 11.28
C LEU A 193 20.13 4.03 9.95
N PRO A 194 20.29 3.29 8.84
CA PRO A 194 20.50 3.87 7.50
C PRO A 194 19.37 4.81 7.06
N ARG A 195 19.71 5.79 6.23
CA ARG A 195 18.74 6.70 5.62
C ARG A 195 17.84 5.95 4.62
N LEU A 196 16.62 6.44 4.46
CA LEU A 196 15.78 6.05 3.33
C LEU A 196 16.24 6.84 2.11
N THR A 197 16.65 6.12 1.07
CA THR A 197 17.18 6.70 -0.17
C THR A 197 16.48 6.10 -1.39
N HIS A 198 15.26 5.60 -1.19
CA HIS A 198 14.49 4.94 -2.23
C HIS A 198 12.99 5.09 -2.01
N GLU A 199 12.27 4.99 -3.12
CA GLU A 199 10.83 4.79 -3.20
C GLU A 199 10.57 3.45 -3.89
N TYR A 200 9.35 2.97 -3.77
CA TYR A 200 8.84 1.77 -4.42
C TYR A 200 7.93 2.16 -5.57
N ILE A 201 7.95 1.38 -6.64
CA ILE A 201 6.95 1.43 -7.69
C ILE A 201 6.20 0.12 -7.61
N LEU A 202 4.95 0.20 -7.17
CA LEU A 202 4.08 -0.95 -6.99
C LEU A 202 3.18 -1.05 -8.21
N LEU A 203 3.25 -2.17 -8.91
CA LEU A 203 2.41 -2.45 -10.07
C LEU A 203 1.59 -3.69 -9.82
N TRP A 204 0.29 -3.57 -10.10
CA TRP A 204 -0.65 -4.67 -10.15
C TRP A 204 -1.15 -4.82 -11.59
N ARG A 205 -1.41 -6.05 -12.01
CA ARG A 205 -2.02 -6.36 -13.32
C ARG A 205 -3.48 -6.73 -13.10
N ARG A 206 -4.41 -5.97 -13.68
CA ARG A 206 -5.84 -6.29 -13.60
C ARG A 206 -6.09 -7.65 -14.28
N PRO A 207 -6.85 -8.57 -13.68
CA PRO A 207 -7.15 -9.87 -14.28
C PRO A 207 -7.84 -9.72 -15.63
N GLU A 208 -7.58 -10.64 -16.56
CA GLU A 208 -8.25 -10.65 -17.88
C GLU A 208 -9.72 -11.03 -17.76
N VAL A 209 -10.06 -11.87 -16.79
CA VAL A 209 -11.44 -12.21 -16.45
C VAL A 209 -12.01 -11.09 -15.58
N ILE A 210 -12.96 -10.33 -16.13
CA ILE A 210 -13.65 -9.28 -15.39
C ILE A 210 -14.60 -9.95 -14.39
N THR A 211 -14.34 -9.75 -13.11
CA THR A 211 -15.33 -10.00 -12.06
C THR A 211 -15.98 -8.68 -11.64
N SER A 212 -17.11 -8.73 -10.94
CA SER A 212 -17.75 -7.53 -10.44
C SER A 212 -16.88 -6.83 -9.38
N PHE A 213 -16.94 -5.51 -9.29
CA PHE A 213 -16.24 -4.76 -8.24
C PHE A 213 -16.56 -5.28 -6.82
N LEU A 214 -17.81 -5.66 -6.55
CA LEU A 214 -18.23 -6.22 -5.26
C LEU A 214 -17.60 -7.58 -4.96
N SER A 215 -17.40 -8.43 -5.97
CA SER A 215 -16.72 -9.73 -5.79
C SER A 215 -15.24 -9.54 -5.50
N ASP A 216 -14.59 -8.56 -6.11
CA ASP A 216 -13.19 -8.21 -5.84
C ASP A 216 -13.02 -7.73 -4.39
N LEU A 217 -13.89 -6.81 -3.93
CA LEU A 217 -13.90 -6.35 -2.54
C LEU A 217 -14.14 -7.50 -1.54
N ALA A 218 -15.08 -8.40 -1.85
CA ALA A 218 -15.33 -9.57 -1.00
C ALA A 218 -14.11 -10.51 -0.94
N SER A 219 -13.37 -10.66 -2.04
CA SER A 219 -12.14 -11.45 -2.08
C SER A 219 -11.04 -10.81 -1.21
N MET A 220 -10.84 -9.50 -1.32
CA MET A 220 -9.91 -8.75 -0.47
C MET A 220 -10.23 -8.91 1.02
N ALA A 221 -11.51 -8.72 1.38
CA ALA A 221 -11.99 -8.90 2.76
C ALA A 221 -11.71 -10.31 3.30
N LYS A 222 -11.92 -11.35 2.48
CA LYS A 222 -11.58 -12.74 2.83
C LYS A 222 -10.07 -12.92 3.05
N GLN A 223 -9.22 -12.32 2.22
CA GLN A 223 -7.76 -12.38 2.40
C GLN A 223 -7.34 -11.72 3.72
N GLN A 224 -7.92 -10.58 4.06
CA GLN A 224 -7.65 -9.87 5.32
C GLN A 224 -8.14 -10.68 6.54
N ALA A 225 -9.33 -11.26 6.47
CA ALA A 225 -9.84 -12.15 7.52
C ALA A 225 -8.97 -13.42 7.71
N ALA A 226 -8.43 -13.98 6.63
CA ALA A 226 -7.50 -15.10 6.69
C ALA A 226 -6.19 -14.73 7.41
N ARG A 227 -5.63 -13.54 7.15
CA ARG A 227 -4.45 -13.03 7.87
C ARG A 227 -4.74 -12.81 9.36
N LEU A 228 -5.90 -12.28 9.73
CA LEU A 228 -6.31 -12.18 11.14
C LEU A 228 -6.41 -13.57 11.78
N THR A 229 -6.94 -14.56 11.07
CA THR A 229 -7.03 -15.93 11.58
C THR A 229 -5.64 -16.57 11.78
N SER A 230 -4.69 -16.34 10.87
CA SER A 230 -3.32 -16.88 11.01
C SER A 230 -2.58 -16.28 12.20
N THR A 231 -2.79 -15.00 12.53
CA THR A 231 -2.18 -14.39 13.72
C THR A 231 -2.73 -14.97 15.03
N TRP A 232 -4.02 -15.35 15.08
CA TRP A 232 -4.58 -16.06 16.24
C TRP A 232 -4.01 -17.46 16.36
N LYS A 233 -3.85 -18.18 15.24
CA LYS A 233 -3.17 -19.48 15.19
C LYS A 233 -1.74 -19.38 15.72
N ALA A 234 -0.98 -18.37 15.29
CA ALA A 234 0.38 -18.13 15.78
C ALA A 234 0.41 -17.85 17.29
N LEU A 235 -0.47 -16.97 17.78
CA LEU A 235 -0.58 -16.66 19.22
C LEU A 235 -0.84 -17.92 20.06
N VAL A 236 -1.88 -18.69 19.72
CA VAL A 236 -2.25 -19.90 20.46
C VAL A 236 -1.13 -20.94 20.41
N ARG A 237 -0.45 -21.09 19.27
CA ARG A 237 0.70 -21.98 19.14
C ARG A 237 1.86 -21.54 20.03
N THR A 238 2.21 -20.25 20.05
CA THR A 238 3.28 -19.72 20.91
C THR A 238 2.96 -19.96 22.39
N VAL A 239 1.70 -19.77 22.80
CA VAL A 239 1.27 -20.05 24.16
C VAL A 239 1.41 -21.54 24.51
N LEU A 240 0.95 -22.44 23.64
CA LEU A 240 1.12 -23.89 23.85
C LEU A 240 2.59 -24.30 23.89
N VAL A 241 3.45 -23.75 23.03
CA VAL A 241 4.90 -23.99 23.06
C VAL A 241 5.49 -23.54 24.41
N SER A 242 5.12 -22.35 24.90
CA SER A 242 5.60 -21.84 26.18
C SER A 242 5.16 -22.68 27.39
N LEU A 243 4.07 -23.44 27.24
CA LEU A 243 3.52 -24.35 28.26
C LEU A 243 4.03 -25.79 28.10
N GLY A 244 5.08 -26.02 27.29
CA GLY A 244 5.66 -27.35 27.09
C GLY A 244 4.92 -28.21 26.06
N GLY A 245 4.16 -27.60 25.16
CA GLY A 245 3.48 -28.27 24.04
C GLY A 245 2.13 -28.90 24.39
N LYS A 246 1.70 -28.85 25.66
CA LYS A 246 0.42 -29.36 26.15
C LYS A 246 -0.09 -28.48 27.30
N ALA A 247 -1.37 -28.10 27.26
CA ALA A 247 -1.99 -27.29 28.32
C ALA A 247 -3.51 -27.43 28.37
N THR A 248 -4.09 -27.08 29.52
CA THR A 248 -5.52 -26.86 29.68
C THR A 248 -5.96 -25.53 29.05
N LEU A 249 -7.25 -25.41 28.70
CA LEU A 249 -7.83 -24.15 28.22
C LEU A 249 -7.65 -22.99 29.21
N SER A 250 -7.73 -23.27 30.51
CA SER A 250 -7.56 -22.24 31.55
C SER A 250 -6.14 -21.70 31.57
N GLU A 251 -5.12 -22.57 31.46
CA GLU A 251 -3.72 -22.16 31.38
C GLU A 251 -3.45 -21.35 30.11
N ILE A 252 -3.99 -21.78 28.96
CA ILE A 252 -3.89 -21.04 27.70
C ILE A 252 -4.52 -19.64 27.87
N TYR A 253 -5.71 -19.53 28.45
CA TYR A 253 -6.35 -18.24 28.69
C TYR A 253 -5.54 -17.34 29.60
N ALA A 254 -5.02 -17.86 30.71
CA ALA A 254 -4.22 -17.09 31.66
C ALA A 254 -2.98 -16.48 30.98
N VAL A 255 -2.28 -17.26 30.16
CA VAL A 255 -1.08 -16.81 29.44
C VAL A 255 -1.44 -15.83 28.32
N VAL A 256 -2.52 -16.06 27.57
CA VAL A 256 -3.00 -15.10 26.56
C VAL A 256 -3.37 -13.76 27.20
N ALA A 257 -4.10 -13.78 28.32
CA ALA A 257 -4.52 -12.57 29.02
C ALA A 257 -3.36 -11.77 29.60
N LYS A 258 -2.34 -12.46 30.11
CA LYS A 258 -1.12 -11.82 30.62
C LYS A 258 -0.29 -11.17 29.52
N ASN A 259 -0.22 -11.75 28.33
CA ASN A 259 0.75 -11.36 27.30
C ASN A 259 0.15 -10.56 26.12
N ALA A 260 -1.17 -10.41 26.01
CA ALA A 260 -1.81 -9.71 24.89
C ALA A 260 -2.96 -8.77 25.32
N PRO A 261 -2.81 -7.92 26.37
CA PRO A 261 -3.91 -7.14 26.94
C PRO A 261 -4.60 -6.19 25.95
N GLU A 262 -3.84 -5.53 25.07
CA GLU A 262 -4.38 -4.63 24.03
C GLU A 262 -5.22 -5.37 22.97
N ARG A 263 -4.88 -6.62 22.68
CA ARG A 263 -5.65 -7.46 21.75
C ARG A 263 -6.94 -7.97 22.37
N LEU A 264 -6.97 -8.07 23.70
CA LEU A 264 -8.15 -8.48 24.46
C LEU A 264 -9.14 -7.33 24.63
N SER A 265 -8.66 -6.10 24.85
CA SER A 265 -9.53 -4.93 24.93
C SER A 265 -10.30 -4.69 23.63
N ALA A 266 -9.71 -5.03 22.48
CA ALA A 266 -10.36 -4.96 21.18
C ALA A 266 -11.31 -6.14 20.86
N ASN A 267 -11.35 -7.21 21.67
CA ASN A 267 -12.20 -8.38 21.43
C ASN A 267 -12.75 -8.98 22.74
N PRO A 268 -13.98 -8.61 23.17
CA PRO A 268 -14.57 -9.13 24.42
C PRO A 268 -14.81 -10.64 24.40
N HIS A 269 -14.86 -11.26 23.22
CA HIS A 269 -15.09 -12.70 23.04
C HIS A 269 -13.81 -13.48 22.66
N TRP A 270 -12.64 -12.96 23.00
CA TRP A 270 -11.35 -13.56 22.64
C TRP A 270 -11.18 -15.02 23.09
N GLN A 271 -11.76 -15.43 24.23
CA GLN A 271 -11.72 -16.83 24.68
C GLN A 271 -12.46 -17.75 23.72
N ALA A 272 -13.58 -17.29 23.15
CA ALA A 272 -14.27 -18.01 22.08
C ALA A 272 -13.41 -18.09 20.82
N LYS A 273 -12.64 -17.03 20.52
CA LYS A 273 -11.68 -17.03 19.40
C LYS A 273 -10.53 -18.02 19.60
N VAL A 274 -10.01 -18.16 20.82
CA VAL A 274 -9.01 -19.18 21.18
C VAL A 274 -9.59 -20.58 20.96
N ARG A 275 -10.80 -20.86 21.46
CA ARG A 275 -11.48 -22.16 21.24
C ARG A 275 -11.71 -22.41 19.76
N GLN A 276 -12.20 -21.43 19.01
CA GLN A 276 -12.39 -21.54 17.57
C GLN A 276 -11.06 -21.89 16.87
N THR A 277 -9.97 -21.21 17.24
CA THR A 277 -8.64 -21.43 16.65
C THR A 277 -8.14 -22.85 16.90
N LEU A 278 -8.25 -23.35 18.14
CA LEU A 278 -7.86 -24.70 18.50
C LEU A 278 -8.65 -25.76 17.70
N ASN A 279 -9.98 -25.60 17.61
CA ASN A 279 -10.85 -26.57 16.94
C ASN A 279 -10.72 -26.58 15.41
N GLN A 280 -10.51 -25.40 14.79
CA GLN A 280 -10.48 -25.27 13.32
C GLN A 280 -9.10 -25.57 12.70
N ASN A 281 -8.04 -25.76 13.50
CA ASN A 281 -6.67 -25.93 13.02
C ASN A 281 -6.06 -27.26 13.50
N GLN A 282 -6.71 -28.37 13.17
CA GLN A 282 -6.33 -29.72 13.61
C GLN A 282 -4.94 -30.17 13.13
N THR A 283 -4.43 -29.57 12.05
CA THR A 283 -3.05 -29.78 11.59
C THR A 283 -2.00 -29.14 12.50
N CYS A 284 -2.40 -28.33 13.48
CA CYS A 284 -1.49 -27.63 14.39
C CYS A 284 -1.80 -27.88 15.86
N PHE A 285 -3.04 -28.28 16.19
CA PHE A 285 -3.49 -28.54 17.55
C PHE A 285 -4.28 -29.84 17.62
N ALA A 286 -4.04 -30.63 18.65
CA ALA A 286 -4.76 -31.87 18.91
C ALA A 286 -5.50 -31.80 20.25
N PRO A 287 -6.79 -32.21 20.31
CA PRO A 287 -7.48 -32.38 21.58
C PRO A 287 -7.01 -33.67 22.25
N LEU A 288 -6.58 -33.60 23.51
CA LEU A 288 -6.17 -34.78 24.28
C LEU A 288 -7.25 -35.24 25.27
N ALA A 289 -8.00 -34.29 25.83
CA ALA A 289 -9.13 -34.52 26.72
C ALA A 289 -10.03 -33.29 26.72
N ARG A 290 -11.17 -33.35 27.42
CA ARG A 290 -12.07 -32.22 27.56
C ARG A 290 -11.32 -31.01 28.15
N GLY A 291 -11.15 -29.97 27.34
CA GLY A 291 -10.44 -28.76 27.75
C GLY A 291 -8.92 -28.88 27.80
N VAL A 292 -8.31 -29.96 27.29
CA VAL A 292 -6.86 -30.17 27.24
C VAL A 292 -6.40 -30.30 25.79
N TRP A 293 -5.41 -29.50 25.42
CA TRP A 293 -4.90 -29.38 24.06
C TRP A 293 -3.39 -29.60 24.02
N SER A 294 -2.90 -30.13 22.91
CA SER A 294 -1.48 -30.19 22.59
C SER A 294 -1.20 -29.65 21.20
N LEU A 295 0.09 -29.45 20.90
CA LEU A 295 0.53 -29.34 19.51
C LEU A 295 0.20 -30.65 18.78
N ALA A 296 -0.26 -30.54 17.54
CA ALA A 296 -0.41 -31.70 16.67
C ALA A 296 0.97 -32.24 16.29
N SER A 297 1.10 -33.57 16.27
CA SER A 297 2.29 -34.31 15.83
C SER A 297 2.46 -34.28 14.32
#